data_AF-A0A1J3J4D2-F1
#
_entry.id   AF-A0A1J3J4D2-F1
#
_cell.length_a   1.000
_cell.length_b   1.000
_cell.length_c   1.000
_cell.angle_alpha   90.00
_cell.angle_beta   90.00
_cell.angle_gamma   90.00
#
_symmetry.space_group_name_H-M   'P 1'
#
loop_
_entity.id
_entity.type
_entity.pdbx_description
1 polymer ?
#
loop_
_entity_poly.entity_id
_entity_poly.type
_entity_poly.pdbx_seq_one_letter_code
_entity_poly.pdbx_strand_id
1 'polypeptide(L)'
;FHPYTPEHEKSSFMFKLYDLHGTGFIERHELKKMVCALLSETDLELTEESIEAIVEQTMDEVDTNKDGKIDEDEWKELVAKNPSILKNMTLPYLKEVTLAFPSFVLDSEVDD
;
A
#
# COMPACT_ATOMS: atom_id res chain seq x y z
N PHE A 1 -8.68 0.62 7.12
CA PHE A 1 -8.75 -0.51 8.08
C PHE A 1 -8.82 -0.04 9.53
N HIS A 2 -9.47 -0.85 10.37
CA HIS A 2 -9.46 -0.67 11.81
C HIS A 2 -8.02 -0.82 12.34
N PRO A 3 -7.60 -0.09 13.39
CA PRO A 3 -6.24 -0.21 13.93
C PRO A 3 -5.86 -1.63 14.37
N TYR A 4 -6.83 -2.43 14.82
CA TYR A 4 -6.62 -3.85 15.20
C TYR A 4 -6.62 -4.84 14.02
N THR A 5 -6.90 -4.41 12.78
CA THR A 5 -6.76 -5.30 11.63
C THR A 5 -5.30 -5.76 11.54
N PRO A 6 -5.02 -7.07 11.39
CA PRO A 6 -3.67 -7.58 11.30
C PRO A 6 -2.93 -7.05 10.06
N GLU A 7 -1.62 -6.93 10.16
CA GLU A 7 -0.78 -6.32 9.11
C GLU A 7 -0.79 -7.11 7.80
N HIS A 8 -0.91 -8.44 7.87
CA HIS A 8 -0.97 -9.28 6.67
C HIS A 8 -2.23 -9.04 5.84
N GLU A 9 -3.39 -8.82 6.48
CA GLU A 9 -4.62 -8.45 5.77
C GLU A 9 -4.51 -7.07 5.13
N LYS A 10 -3.93 -6.10 5.86
CA LYS A 10 -3.67 -4.75 5.32
C LYS A 10 -2.73 -4.83 4.12
N SER A 11 -1.65 -5.62 4.22
CA SER A 11 -0.66 -5.80 3.16
C SER A 11 -1.26 -6.45 1.92
N SER A 12 -2.03 -7.55 2.08
CA SER A 12 -2.66 -8.25 0.95
C SER A 12 -3.74 -7.39 0.27
N PHE A 13 -4.57 -6.70 1.05
CA PHE A 13 -5.54 -5.77 0.46
C PHE A 13 -4.84 -4.63 -0.27
N MET A 14 -3.76 -4.10 0.30
CA MET A 14 -3.02 -3.01 -0.31
C MET A 14 -2.34 -3.44 -1.61
N PHE A 15 -1.77 -4.64 -1.66
CA PHE A 15 -1.25 -5.22 -2.89
C PHE A 15 -2.32 -5.25 -3.99
N LYS A 16 -3.50 -5.80 -3.68
CA LYS A 16 -4.64 -5.83 -4.61
C LYS A 16 -5.16 -4.44 -5.00
N LEU A 17 -5.05 -3.46 -4.11
CA LEU A 17 -5.46 -2.08 -4.38
C LEU A 17 -4.54 -1.41 -5.42
N TYR A 18 -3.26 -1.77 -5.43
CA TYR A 18 -2.26 -1.18 -6.31
C TYR A 18 -2.02 -1.96 -7.60
N ASP A 19 -2.31 -3.25 -7.64
CA ASP A 19 -2.48 -4.02 -8.88
C ASP A 19 -3.78 -3.59 -9.60
N LEU A 20 -3.74 -2.40 -10.20
CA LEU A 20 -4.90 -1.73 -10.79
C LEU A 20 -5.50 -2.52 -11.96
N HIS A 21 -4.67 -3.35 -12.62
CA HIS A 21 -5.09 -4.18 -13.73
C HIS A 21 -5.40 -5.64 -13.33
N GLY A 22 -5.20 -6.03 -12.08
CA GLY A 22 -5.48 -7.39 -11.60
C GLY A 22 -4.57 -8.44 -12.24
N THR A 23 -3.34 -8.07 -12.56
CA THR A 23 -2.35 -8.96 -13.19
C THR A 23 -1.72 -9.96 -12.22
N GLY A 24 -1.91 -9.73 -10.92
CA GLY A 24 -1.23 -10.43 -9.84
C GLY A 24 0.16 -9.86 -9.52
N PHE A 25 0.52 -8.72 -10.12
CA PHE A 25 1.80 -8.04 -9.93
C PHE A 25 1.58 -6.53 -9.91
N ILE A 26 2.47 -5.81 -9.21
CA ILE A 26 2.50 -4.34 -9.30
C ILE A 26 3.51 -3.97 -10.38
N GLU A 27 3.01 -3.47 -11.50
CA GLU A 27 3.85 -3.01 -12.60
C GLU A 27 4.45 -1.64 -12.29
N ARG A 28 5.55 -1.30 -12.97
CA ARG A 28 6.25 -0.01 -12.82
C ARG A 28 5.32 1.21 -12.93
N HIS A 29 4.38 1.22 -13.87
CA HIS A 29 3.46 2.35 -14.01
C HIS A 29 2.47 2.45 -12.86
N GLU A 30 2.14 1.34 -12.20
CA GLU A 30 1.26 1.29 -11.04
C GLU A 30 2.00 1.79 -9.80
N LEU A 31 3.25 1.38 -9.63
CA LEU A 31 4.14 1.91 -8.61
C LEU A 31 4.31 3.43 -8.77
N LYS A 32 4.51 3.93 -9.99
CA LYS A 32 4.59 5.38 -10.25
C LYS A 32 3.32 6.11 -9.83
N LYS A 33 2.14 5.55 -10.12
CA LYS A 33 0.86 6.13 -9.68
C LYS A 33 0.73 6.15 -8.16
N MET A 34 1.15 5.08 -7.48
CA MET A 34 1.20 5.04 -6.01
C MET A 34 2.08 6.16 -5.47
N VAL A 35 3.32 6.28 -5.96
CA VAL A 35 4.27 7.30 -5.50
C VAL A 35 3.70 8.70 -5.72
N CYS A 36 3.11 8.98 -6.88
CA CYS A 36 2.42 10.24 -7.13
C CYS A 36 1.27 10.50 -6.15
N ALA A 37 0.45 9.49 -5.84
CA ALA A 37 -0.68 9.63 -4.92
C ALA A 37 -0.21 9.95 -3.49
N LEU A 38 0.83 9.24 -3.01
CA LEU A 38 1.44 9.48 -1.69
C LEU A 38 2.05 10.88 -1.60
N LEU A 39 2.72 11.32 -2.66
CA LEU A 39 3.32 12.65 -2.71
C LEU A 39 2.27 13.75 -2.84
N SER A 40 1.13 13.48 -3.48
CA SER A 40 0.03 14.46 -3.60
C SER A 40 -0.63 14.77 -2.26
N GLU A 41 -0.54 13.87 -1.28
CA GLU A 41 -0.98 14.13 0.10
C GLU A 41 0.05 14.92 0.92
N THR A 42 1.26 15.10 0.40
CA THR A 42 2.30 15.94 0.98
C THR A 42 2.36 17.26 0.23
N ASP A 43 2.58 18.40 0.90
CA ASP A 43 2.87 19.69 0.25
C ASP A 43 4.25 19.72 -0.46
N LEU A 44 4.71 18.60 -1.00
CA LEU A 44 5.98 18.44 -1.69
C LEU A 44 5.74 18.48 -3.21
N GLU A 45 6.11 19.59 -3.83
CA GLU A 45 6.19 19.69 -5.29
C GLU A 45 7.49 19.04 -5.79
N LEU A 46 7.41 17.77 -6.19
CA LEU A 46 8.51 17.05 -6.84
C LEU A 46 8.38 17.11 -8.36
N THR A 47 9.52 17.19 -9.05
CA THR A 47 9.55 17.12 -10.51
C THR A 47 9.28 15.70 -11.00
N GLU A 48 8.80 15.55 -12.24
CA GLU A 48 8.60 14.22 -12.85
C GLU A 48 9.88 13.38 -12.86
N GLU A 49 11.04 14.01 -13.06
CA GLU A 49 12.35 13.35 -13.00
C GLU A 49 12.65 12.79 -11.59
N SER A 50 12.28 13.52 -10.53
CA SER A 50 12.46 13.06 -9.16
C SER A 50 11.55 11.88 -8.84
N ILE A 51 10.30 11.92 -9.33
CA ILE A 51 9.35 10.82 -9.18
C ILE A 51 9.88 9.57 -9.91
N GLU A 52 10.40 9.75 -11.13
CA GLU A 52 10.96 8.64 -11.90
C GLU A 52 12.19 8.04 -11.20
N ALA A 53 13.07 8.86 -10.63
CA ALA A 53 14.23 8.39 -9.86
C ALA A 53 13.82 7.60 -8.60
N ILE A 54 12.77 8.05 -7.90
CA ILE A 54 12.23 7.33 -6.73
C ILE A 54 11.65 5.98 -7.15
N VAL A 55 10.90 5.94 -8.26
CA VAL A 55 10.31 4.70 -8.81
C VAL A 55 11.41 3.73 -9.24
N GLU A 56 12.44 4.21 -9.94
CA GLU A 56 13.59 3.40 -10.35
C GLU A 56 14.31 2.80 -9.14
N GLN A 57 14.64 3.65 -8.15
CA GLN A 57 15.34 3.19 -6.95
C GLN A 57 14.48 2.18 -6.17
N THR A 58 13.18 2.41 -6.07
CA THR A 58 12.27 1.48 -5.39
C THR A 58 12.21 0.15 -6.13
N MET A 59 12.17 0.16 -7.46
CA MET A 59 12.22 -1.07 -8.25
C MET A 59 13.55 -1.80 -8.04
N ASP A 60 14.70 -1.11 -8.14
CA ASP A 60 16.01 -1.73 -7.92
C ASP A 60 16.18 -2.35 -6.52
N GLU A 61 15.49 -1.81 -5.51
CA GLU A 61 15.53 -2.31 -4.13
C GLU A 61 14.58 -3.48 -3.85
N VAL A 62 13.48 -3.60 -4.63
CA VAL A 62 12.37 -4.51 -4.34
C VAL A 62 12.27 -5.64 -5.36
N ASP A 63 12.38 -5.33 -6.65
CA ASP A 63 12.38 -6.27 -7.77
C ASP A 63 13.69 -7.06 -7.76
N THR A 64 13.72 -8.09 -6.92
CA THR A 64 14.92 -8.90 -6.65
C THR A 64 15.16 -9.87 -7.80
N ASN A 65 14.07 -10.28 -8.46
CA ASN A 65 14.10 -11.20 -9.58
C ASN A 65 14.41 -10.49 -10.94
N LYS A 66 14.31 -9.15 -10.97
CA LYS A 66 14.56 -8.24 -12.11
C LYS A 66 13.66 -8.48 -13.32
N ASP A 67 12.40 -8.83 -13.08
CA ASP A 67 11.40 -9.02 -14.12
C ASP A 67 10.59 -7.75 -14.44
N GLY A 68 10.87 -6.65 -13.73
CA GLY A 68 10.29 -5.33 -13.94
C GLY A 68 8.93 -5.12 -13.28
N LYS A 69 8.51 -6.05 -12.41
CA LYS A 69 7.24 -6.03 -11.70
C LYS A 69 7.44 -6.57 -10.27
N ILE A 70 6.55 -6.20 -9.36
CA ILE A 70 6.65 -6.60 -7.96
C ILE A 70 5.61 -7.68 -7.68
N ASP A 71 6.07 -8.86 -7.26
CA ASP A 71 5.19 -9.94 -6.84
C ASP A 71 4.75 -9.82 -5.35
N GLU A 72 3.86 -10.70 -4.90
CA GLU A 72 3.31 -10.63 -3.54
C GLU A 72 4.38 -10.85 -2.45
N ASP A 73 5.40 -11.67 -2.71
CA ASP A 73 6.47 -11.93 -1.75
C ASP A 73 7.44 -10.74 -1.68
N GLU A 74 7.81 -10.17 -2.83
CA GLU A 74 8.60 -8.93 -2.90
C GLU A 74 7.86 -7.75 -2.23
N TRP A 75 6.55 -7.67 -2.41
CA TRP A 75 5.70 -6.69 -1.72
C TRP A 75 5.71 -6.87 -0.20
N LYS A 76 5.59 -8.10 0.29
CA LYS A 76 5.66 -8.38 1.74
C LYS A 76 7.00 -7.95 2.32
N GLU A 77 8.11 -8.20 1.61
CA GLU A 77 9.43 -7.75 2.02
C GLU A 77 9.54 -6.21 2.04
N LEU A 78 9.02 -5.53 1.03
CA LEU A 78 8.97 -4.06 0.98
C LEU A 78 8.19 -3.50 2.18
N VAL A 79 7.00 -4.05 2.46
CA VAL A 79 6.16 -3.62 3.59
C VAL A 79 6.84 -3.91 4.93
N ALA A 80 7.52 -5.04 5.07
CA ALA A 80 8.25 -5.39 6.30
C ALA A 80 9.45 -4.46 6.55
N LYS A 81 10.15 -4.03 5.49
CA LYS A 81 11.24 -3.05 5.58
C LYS A 81 10.72 -1.64 5.84
N ASN A 82 9.59 -1.28 5.23
CA ASN A 82 9.03 0.08 5.25
C ASN A 82 7.55 0.06 5.68
N PRO A 83 7.24 -0.17 6.97
CA PRO A 83 5.86 -0.26 7.47
C PRO A 83 5.07 1.06 7.32
N SER A 84 5.75 2.18 7.08
CA SER A 84 5.14 3.48 6.75
C SER A 84 4.31 3.44 5.47
N ILE A 85 4.58 2.51 4.55
CA ILE A 85 3.80 2.34 3.33
C ILE A 85 2.34 1.98 3.68
N LEU A 86 2.11 1.19 4.75
CA LEU A 86 0.76 0.86 5.24
C LEU A 86 0.07 1.97 6.05
N LYS A 87 0.71 3.14 6.24
CA LYS A 87 0.20 4.18 7.16
C LYS A 87 -1.18 4.70 6.73
N ASN A 88 -1.41 4.82 5.42
CA ASN A 88 -2.69 5.26 4.86
C ASN A 88 -3.78 4.18 4.93
N MET A 89 -3.42 2.93 5.26
CA MET A 89 -4.37 1.83 5.42
C MET A 89 -5.04 1.83 6.79
N THR A 90 -4.56 2.60 7.76
CA THR A 90 -5.12 2.62 9.12
C THR A 90 -5.77 3.96 9.40
N LEU A 91 -7.06 3.95 9.72
CA LEU A 91 -7.80 5.14 10.11
C LEU A 91 -7.84 5.22 11.65
N PRO A 92 -7.00 6.06 12.28
CA PRO A 92 -6.80 6.03 13.74
C PRO A 92 -8.06 6.38 14.53
N TYR A 93 -8.91 7.24 13.96
CA TYR A 93 -10.19 7.66 14.54
C TYR A 93 -11.21 6.52 14.66
N LEU A 94 -11.04 5.40 13.94
CA LEU A 94 -11.91 4.24 14.12
C LEU A 94 -11.85 3.66 15.53
N LYS A 95 -10.73 3.82 16.24
CA LYS A 95 -10.61 3.42 17.65
C LYS A 95 -11.61 4.15 18.55
N GLU A 96 -11.83 5.43 18.30
CA GLU A 96 -12.74 6.27 19.09
C GLU A 96 -14.19 6.05 18.67
N VAL A 97 -14.43 5.84 17.38
CA VAL A 97 -15.76 5.50 16.84
C VAL A 97 -16.26 4.17 17.39
N THR A 98 -15.41 3.14 17.47
CA THR A 98 -15.79 1.82 18.05
C THR A 98 -16.10 1.91 19.54
N LEU A 99 -15.47 2.82 20.28
CA LEU A 99 -15.82 3.07 21.69
C LEU A 99 -17.16 3.79 21.84
N ALA A 100 -17.47 4.72 20.93
CA ALA A 100 -18.73 5.47 20.93
C ALA A 100 -19.92 4.67 20.37
N PHE A 101 -19.65 3.76 19.41
CA PHE A 101 -20.64 2.97 18.69
C PHE A 101 -20.14 1.52 18.53
N PRO A 102 -20.43 0.62 19.48
CA PRO A 102 -19.94 -0.76 19.45
C PRO A 102 -20.46 -1.57 18.25
N SER A 103 -21.60 -1.17 17.67
CA SER A 103 -22.17 -1.78 16.46
C SER A 103 -21.43 -1.40 15.17
N PHE A 104 -20.43 -0.53 15.23
CA PHE A 104 -19.57 -0.17 14.09
C PHE A 104 -18.42 -1.18 13.89
N VAL A 105 -18.27 -2.19 14.77
CA VAL A 105 -17.38 -3.33 14.50
C VAL A 105 -17.92 -4.02 13.25
N LEU A 106 -17.32 -3.68 12.11
CA LEU A 106 -17.66 -4.26 10.82
C LEU A 106 -17.50 -5.77 10.94
N ASP A 107 -18.61 -6.46 10.73
CA ASP A 107 -18.66 -7.84 10.29
C ASP A 107 -17.74 -7.96 9.08
N SER A 108 -16.54 -8.52 9.28
CA SER A 108 -15.57 -8.79 8.20
C SER A 108 -15.92 -10.09 7.46
N GLU A 109 -17.17 -10.54 7.50
CA GLU A 109 -17.62 -11.69 6.74
C GLU A 109 -17.76 -11.26 5.27
N VAL A 110 -16.61 -11.29 4.57
CA VAL A 110 -16.59 -11.44 3.12
C VAL A 110 -17.07 -12.85 2.81
N ASP A 111 -18.34 -12.98 2.42
CA ASP A 111 -18.89 -14.20 1.82
C ASP A 111 -18.01 -14.56 0.60
N ASP A 112 -17.58 -15.83 0.54
CA ASP A 112 -16.62 -16.44 -0.40
C ASP A 112 -17.02 -16.29 -1.89
#